data_AF-G9YHH2-F1
#
_entry.id   AF-G9YHH2-F1
#
_cell.length_a   1.000
_cell.length_b   1.000
_cell.length_c   1.000
_cell.angle_alpha   90.00
_cell.angle_beta   90.00
_cell.angle_gamma   90.00
#
_symmetry.space_group_name_H-M   'P 1'
#
loop_
_entity.id
_entity.type
_entity.pdbx_description
1 polymer ?
#
loop_
_entity_poly.entity_id
_entity_poly.type
_entity_poly.pdbx_seq_one_letter_code
_entity_poly.pdbx_strand_id
1 'polypeptide(L)'
;MAIKYGSNAAAARRYHTSRQQVKRWVKRYDGTIDSLRPRSRRPHRQPNRHTPDELALIRRVNVRYRHERLARVYVEVCKRAYRRSYCSLYKQIRKHQFTGKPIPLVSKSK
;
A
#
# COMPACT_ATOMS: atom_id res chain seq x y z
N MET A 1 10.45 27.85 17.34
CA MET A 1 10.58 27.87 15.86
C MET A 1 9.45 28.70 15.29
N ALA A 2 9.73 29.76 14.51
CA ALA A 2 8.78 30.78 13.98
C ALA A 2 7.82 31.46 14.98
N ILE A 3 7.04 30.70 15.75
CA ILE A 3 6.21 31.13 16.90
C ILE A 3 7.05 31.94 17.90
N LYS A 4 8.29 31.48 18.18
CA LYS A 4 9.26 32.21 19.03
C LYS A 4 9.69 33.57 18.46
N TYR A 5 9.68 33.74 17.14
CA TYR A 5 10.18 34.95 16.48
C TYR A 5 9.06 35.79 15.84
N GLY A 6 7.79 35.43 16.03
CA GLY A 6 6.63 36.05 15.38
C GLY A 6 6.59 35.98 13.84
N SER A 7 7.66 35.52 13.17
CA SER A 7 7.81 35.56 11.71
C SER A 7 8.60 34.38 11.14
N ASN A 8 8.04 33.75 10.10
CA ASN A 8 8.69 32.68 9.34
C ASN A 8 9.94 33.17 8.60
N ALA A 9 9.99 34.43 8.19
CA ALA A 9 11.12 34.98 7.43
C ALA A 9 12.34 35.22 8.34
N ALA A 10 12.12 35.70 9.57
CA ALA A 10 13.19 35.89 10.54
C ALA A 10 13.82 34.55 10.95
N ALA A 11 13.00 33.52 11.19
CA ALA A 11 13.49 32.17 11.46
C ALA A 11 14.26 31.57 10.28
N ALA A 12 13.79 31.79 9.05
CA ALA A 12 14.46 31.33 7.83
C ALA A 12 15.88 31.91 7.71
N ARG A 13 16.05 33.22 7.92
CA ARG A 13 17.36 33.89 7.88
C ARG A 13 18.30 33.39 8.98
N ARG A 14 17.79 33.23 10.21
CA ARG A 14 18.60 32.82 11.37
C ARG A 14 19.15 31.40 11.26
N TYR A 15 18.37 30.49 10.68
CA TYR A 15 18.72 29.07 10.61
C TYR A 15 19.11 28.62 9.19
N HIS A 16 19.37 29.56 8.28
CA HIS A 16 19.76 29.29 6.89
C HIS A 16 18.86 28.26 6.18
N THR A 17 17.55 28.42 6.33
CA THR A 17 16.52 27.55 5.73
C THR A 17 15.54 28.36 4.91
N SER A 18 14.87 27.72 3.95
CA SER A 18 13.85 28.39 3.15
C SER A 18 12.60 28.74 3.98
N ARG A 19 12.02 29.91 3.74
CA ARG A 19 10.73 30.34 4.34
C ARG A 19 9.63 29.29 4.16
N GLN A 20 9.60 28.61 3.01
CA GLN A 20 8.63 27.56 2.71
C GLN A 20 8.82 26.33 3.61
N GLN A 21 10.06 25.93 3.89
CA GLN A 21 10.36 24.82 4.78
C GLN A 21 9.98 25.12 6.22
N VAL A 22 10.29 26.34 6.70
CA VAL A 22 9.84 26.82 8.01
C VAL A 22 8.30 26.77 8.12
N LYS A 23 7.57 27.28 7.11
CA LYS A 23 6.10 27.19 7.07
C LYS A 23 5.59 25.74 7.11
N ARG A 24 6.22 24.82 6.36
CA ARG A 24 5.88 23.38 6.37
C ARG A 24 6.16 22.71 7.71
N TRP A 25 7.18 23.14 8.46
CA TRP A 25 7.46 22.64 9.81
C TRP A 25 6.45 23.16 10.82
N VAL A 26 6.14 24.46 10.80
CA VAL A 26 5.12 25.07 11.67
C VAL A 26 3.77 24.39 11.49
N LYS A 27 3.33 24.15 10.24
CA LYS A 27 2.06 23.46 9.97
C LYS A 27 2.00 22.01 10.47
N ARG A 28 3.16 21.36 10.61
CA ARG A 28 3.26 19.95 11.04
C ARG A 28 3.54 19.79 12.54
N TYR A 29 3.87 20.87 13.24
CA TYR A 29 4.41 20.79 14.58
C TYR A 29 3.27 20.68 15.60
N ASP A 30 3.15 19.50 16.20
CA ASP A 30 2.12 19.18 17.20
C ASP A 30 2.66 19.30 18.65
N GLY A 31 3.81 19.94 18.83
CA GLY A 31 4.49 20.09 20.14
C GLY A 31 5.61 19.07 20.39
N THR A 32 5.60 17.92 19.71
CA THR A 32 6.62 16.87 19.84
C THR A 32 7.71 16.99 18.78
N ILE A 33 8.95 16.58 19.11
CA ILE A 33 10.06 16.54 18.13
C ILE A 33 9.77 15.55 17.00
N ASP A 34 9.10 14.44 17.30
CA ASP A 34 8.74 13.40 16.32
C ASP A 34 7.83 13.92 15.20
N SER A 35 7.00 14.93 15.47
CA SER A 35 6.15 15.58 14.46
C SER A 35 6.97 16.20 13.30
N LEU A 36 8.21 16.61 13.56
CA LEU A 36 9.11 17.21 12.57
C LEU A 36 9.89 16.16 11.76
N ARG A 37 9.83 14.89 12.15
CA ARG A 37 10.53 13.79 11.46
C ARG A 37 10.07 13.72 9.99
N PRO A 38 10.98 13.45 9.04
CA PRO A 38 10.59 13.22 7.65
C PRO A 38 9.57 12.09 7.54
N ARG A 39 8.37 12.40 7.01
CA ARG A 39 7.36 11.39 6.69
C ARG A 39 7.67 10.78 5.32
N SER A 40 7.25 9.53 5.11
CA SER A 40 7.33 8.89 3.80
C SER A 40 6.60 9.73 2.75
N ARG A 41 7.26 9.97 1.62
CA ARG A 41 6.67 10.64 0.45
C ARG A 41 6.02 9.67 -0.54
N ARG A 42 6.02 8.36 -0.22
CA ARG A 42 5.45 7.34 -1.10
C ARG A 42 3.92 7.42 -1.07
N PRO A 43 3.24 7.25 -2.21
CA PRO A 43 1.78 7.23 -2.23
C PRO A 43 1.26 6.08 -1.35
N HIS A 44 0.26 6.38 -0.51
CA HIS A 44 -0.34 5.39 0.38
C HIS A 44 -1.14 4.31 -0.37
N ARG A 45 -1.66 4.65 -1.55
CA ARG A 45 -2.47 3.74 -2.37
C ARG A 45 -2.00 3.81 -3.81
N GLN A 46 -1.96 2.65 -4.47
CA GLN A 46 -1.66 2.53 -5.89
C GLN A 46 -2.96 2.14 -6.62
N PRO A 47 -3.31 2.81 -7.73
CA PRO A 47 -4.58 2.55 -8.43
C PRO A 47 -4.67 1.12 -8.98
N ASN A 48 -3.53 0.54 -9.33
CA ASN A 48 -3.43 -0.82 -9.88
C ASN A 48 -3.14 -1.89 -8.81
N ARG A 49 -3.33 -1.56 -7.52
CA ARG A 49 -3.20 -2.52 -6.44
C ARG A 49 -4.37 -3.51 -6.49
N HIS A 50 -4.07 -4.81 -6.40
CA HIS A 50 -5.09 -5.84 -6.27
C HIS A 50 -5.96 -5.60 -5.04
N THR A 51 -7.27 -5.75 -5.22
CA THR A 51 -8.21 -5.70 -4.10
C THR A 51 -8.13 -6.99 -3.28
N PRO A 52 -8.51 -6.97 -2.00
CA PRO A 52 -8.59 -8.19 -1.18
C PRO A 52 -9.47 -9.26 -1.83
N ASP A 53 -10.55 -8.86 -2.50
CA ASP A 53 -11.50 -9.77 -3.17
C ASP A 53 -10.87 -10.47 -4.37
N GLU A 54 -10.11 -9.72 -5.19
CA GLU A 54 -9.34 -10.29 -6.30
C GLU A 54 -8.35 -11.33 -5.77
N LEU A 55 -7.62 -11.03 -4.68
CA LEU A 55 -6.68 -11.97 -4.08
C LEU A 55 -7.38 -13.22 -3.52
N ALA A 56 -8.53 -13.05 -2.89
CA ALA A 56 -9.34 -14.16 -2.37
C ALA A 56 -9.87 -15.05 -3.51
N LEU A 57 -10.28 -14.44 -4.64
CA LEU A 57 -10.68 -15.16 -5.84
C LEU A 57 -9.51 -15.98 -6.41
N ILE A 58 -8.35 -15.35 -6.60
CA ILE A 58 -7.13 -16.00 -7.08
C ILE A 58 -6.78 -17.20 -6.19
N ARG A 59 -6.79 -17.02 -4.86
CA ARG A 59 -6.49 -18.09 -3.92
C ARG A 59 -7.45 -19.28 -4.07
N ARG A 60 -8.76 -19.03 -4.12
CA ARG A 60 -9.78 -20.09 -4.27
C ARG A 60 -9.63 -20.87 -5.56
N VAL A 61 -9.42 -20.18 -6.68
CA VAL A 61 -9.27 -20.81 -8.00
C VAL A 61 -7.94 -21.55 -8.11
N ASN A 62 -6.86 -20.96 -7.61
CA ASN A 62 -5.54 -21.57 -7.65
C ASN A 62 -5.51 -22.89 -6.86
N VAL A 63 -6.10 -22.94 -5.66
CA VAL A 63 -6.19 -24.20 -4.89
C VAL A 63 -6.88 -25.32 -5.69
N ARG A 64 -7.91 -24.99 -6.46
CA ARG A 64 -8.69 -25.97 -7.24
C ARG A 64 -7.97 -26.43 -8.51
N TYR A 65 -7.40 -25.50 -9.28
CA TYR A 65 -6.92 -25.78 -10.64
C TYR A 65 -5.40 -25.69 -10.82
N ARG A 66 -4.62 -25.51 -9.74
CA ARG A 66 -3.15 -25.41 -9.83
C ARG A 66 -2.49 -26.62 -10.49
N HIS A 67 -3.07 -27.81 -10.31
CA HIS A 67 -2.52 -29.05 -10.87
C HIS A 67 -2.61 -29.10 -12.41
N GLU A 68 -3.60 -28.44 -13.01
CA GLU A 68 -3.78 -28.48 -14.48
C GLU A 68 -2.77 -27.59 -15.20
N ARG A 69 -2.62 -26.33 -14.76
CA ARG A 69 -1.63 -25.31 -15.19
C ARG A 69 -2.10 -23.91 -14.78
N LEU A 70 -1.16 -22.95 -14.76
CA LEU A 70 -1.47 -21.55 -14.48
C LEU A 70 -2.44 -20.91 -15.51
N ALA A 71 -2.37 -21.34 -16.78
CA ALA A 71 -3.30 -20.89 -17.82
C ALA A 71 -4.76 -21.23 -17.46
N ARG A 72 -5.02 -22.41 -16.90
CA ARG A 72 -6.36 -22.81 -16.46
C ARG A 72 -6.87 -21.92 -15.33
N VAL A 73 -6.03 -21.66 -14.34
CA VAL A 73 -6.33 -20.75 -13.22
C VAL A 73 -6.70 -19.36 -13.76
N TYR A 74 -5.98 -18.86 -14.75
CA TYR A 74 -6.26 -17.57 -15.37
C TYR A 74 -7.63 -17.53 -16.05
N VAL A 75 -7.94 -18.52 -16.89
CA VAL A 75 -9.25 -18.60 -17.57
C VAL A 75 -10.39 -18.62 -16.54
N GLU A 76 -10.26 -19.39 -15.46
CA GLU A 76 -11.28 -19.50 -14.43
C GLU A 76 -11.47 -18.24 -13.58
N VAL A 77 -10.40 -17.48 -13.29
CA VAL A 77 -10.57 -16.17 -12.65
C VAL A 77 -11.19 -15.15 -13.60
N CYS A 78 -10.84 -15.17 -14.89
CA CYS A 78 -11.41 -14.27 -15.89
C CYS A 78 -12.93 -14.49 -16.06
N LYS A 79 -13.39 -15.75 -16.07
CA LYS A 79 -14.82 -16.09 -16.06
C LYS A 79 -15.57 -15.51 -14.84
N ARG A 80 -14.86 -15.30 -13.73
CA ARG A 80 -15.38 -14.76 -12.46
C ARG A 80 -15.12 -13.26 -12.30
N ALA A 81 -15.05 -12.54 -13.41
CA ALA A 81 -14.86 -11.09 -13.49
C ALA A 81 -13.47 -10.54 -13.08
N TYR A 82 -12.41 -11.36 -13.11
CA TYR A 82 -11.04 -10.85 -12.98
C TYR A 82 -10.57 -10.16 -14.27
N ARG A 83 -10.16 -8.89 -14.17
CA ARG A 83 -9.79 -8.05 -15.34
C ARG A 83 -8.29 -7.77 -15.48
N ARG A 84 -7.44 -8.30 -14.60
CA ARG A 84 -5.99 -8.00 -14.63
C ARG A 84 -5.26 -8.96 -15.56
N SER A 85 -4.03 -8.60 -15.93
CA SER A 85 -3.22 -9.40 -16.85
C SER A 85 -2.74 -10.73 -16.26
N TYR A 86 -2.43 -11.67 -17.15
CA TYR A 86 -1.84 -12.97 -16.82
C TYR A 86 -0.55 -12.85 -15.97
N CYS A 87 0.39 -11.99 -16.38
CA CYS A 87 1.61 -11.74 -15.61
C CYS A 87 1.33 -11.20 -14.21
N SER A 88 0.27 -10.40 -14.07
CA SER A 88 -0.13 -9.86 -12.77
C SER A 88 -0.66 -10.97 -11.84
N LEU A 89 -1.48 -11.88 -12.37
CA LEU A 89 -1.93 -13.08 -11.66
C LEU A 89 -0.73 -13.89 -11.15
N TYR A 90 0.23 -14.20 -12.04
CA TYR A 90 1.44 -14.95 -11.70
C TYR A 90 2.23 -14.30 -10.56
N LYS A 91 2.45 -12.98 -10.65
CA LYS A 91 3.15 -12.21 -9.60
C LYS A 91 2.43 -12.30 -8.25
N GLN A 92 1.10 -12.23 -8.24
CA GLN A 92 0.34 -12.36 -6.98
C GLN A 92 0.42 -13.77 -6.40
N ILE A 93 0.32 -14.81 -7.22
CA ILE A 93 0.44 -16.21 -6.78
C ILE A 93 1.82 -16.46 -6.15
N ARG A 94 2.89 -15.97 -6.80
CA ARG A 94 4.26 -16.10 -6.30
C ARG A 94 4.50 -15.28 -5.03
N LYS A 95 4.01 -14.03 -5.00
CA LYS A 95 4.16 -13.12 -3.85
C LYS A 95 3.47 -13.64 -2.60
N HIS A 96 2.25 -14.16 -2.74
CA HIS A 96 1.44 -14.65 -1.63
C HIS A 96 1.64 -16.13 -1.32
N GLN A 97 2.56 -16.80 -2.03
CA GLN A 97 2.87 -18.22 -1.87
C GLN A 97 1.58 -19.06 -1.77
N PHE A 98 0.67 -18.91 -2.76
CA PHE A 98 -0.52 -19.76 -2.85
C PHE A 98 -0.17 -21.22 -3.27
N THR A 99 0.95 -21.72 -2.76
CA THR A 99 1.64 -22.98 -3.04
C THR A 99 1.38 -24.03 -1.95
N GLY A 100 0.79 -23.68 -0.80
CA GLY A 100 0.46 -24.59 0.30
C GLY A 100 -1.01 -25.05 0.38
N LYS A 101 -1.25 -26.18 1.09
CA LYS A 101 -2.56 -26.83 1.34
C LYS A 101 -3.67 -25.82 1.69
N PRO A 102 -4.96 -26.12 1.38
CA PRO A 102 -6.07 -25.25 1.73
C PRO A 102 -6.03 -24.91 3.23
N ILE A 103 -5.78 -23.65 3.54
CA ILE A 103 -5.91 -23.15 4.91
C ILE A 103 -7.40 -23.24 5.25
N PRO A 104 -7.80 -23.91 6.35
CA PRO A 104 -9.20 -23.99 6.72
C PRO A 104 -9.76 -22.57 6.80
N LEU A 105 -10.94 -22.37 6.20
CA LEU A 105 -11.65 -21.11 6.29
C LEU A 105 -11.94 -20.88 7.77
N VAL A 106 -11.19 -19.98 8.41
CA VAL A 106 -11.50 -19.52 9.76
C VAL A 106 -12.96 -19.07 9.73
N SER A 107 -13.80 -19.78 10.47
CA SER A 107 -15.21 -19.47 10.63
C SER A 107 -15.33 -18.05 11.15
N LYS A 108 -16.23 -17.27 10.55
CA LYS A 108 -16.61 -15.95 11.07
C LYS A 108 -17.03 -16.15 12.53
N SER A 109 -16.40 -15.42 13.45
CA SER A 109 -16.83 -15.37 14.85
C SER A 109 -18.30 -14.96 14.89
N LYS A 110 -19.08 -15.69 15.69
CA LYS A 110 -20.36 -15.19 16.22
C LYS A 110 -20.10 -13.99 17.11
#